data_AF-A0A3D2KLG9-F1
#
_entry.id   AF-A0A3D2KLG9-F1
#
_cell.length_a   1.000
_cell.length_b   1.000
_cell.length_c   1.000
_cell.angle_alpha   90.00
_cell.angle_beta   90.00
_cell.angle_gamma   90.00
#
_symmetry.space_group_name_H-M   'P 1'
#
loop_
_entity.id
_entity.type
_entity.pdbx_description
1 polymer ?
#
loop_
_entity_poly.entity_id
_entity_poly.type
_entity_poly.pdbx_seq_one_letter_code
_entity_poly.pdbx_strand_id
1 'polypeptide(L)' 'VVGTGAPCAAAMLAQRTVAPDLMIMFEAGGIGPILPTMPISVGDSRTYHRGLVASSMAEIMEHCQRG' A
#
# COMPACT_ATOMS: atom_id res chain seq x y z
N VAL A 1 -1.59 5.70 4.80
CA VAL A 1 -0.91 5.67 3.48
C VAL A 1 0.58 5.50 3.68
N VAL A 2 1.24 4.72 2.82
CA VAL A 2 2.70 4.50 2.86
C VAL A 2 3.35 4.91 1.54
N GLY A 3 4.49 5.58 1.62
CA GLY A 3 5.38 5.83 0.47
C GLY A 3 6.33 4.66 0.25
N THR A 4 7.29 4.80 -0.67
CA THR A 4 8.38 3.82 -0.81
C THR A 4 9.47 4.02 0.27
N GLY A 5 10.45 3.11 0.32
CA GLY A 5 11.55 3.17 1.29
C GLY A 5 11.26 2.50 2.64
N ALA A 6 11.95 2.93 3.70
CA ALA A 6 11.90 2.28 5.02
C ALA A 6 10.47 2.03 5.56
N PRO A 7 9.49 2.96 5.41
CA PRO A 7 8.12 2.71 5.85
C PRO A 7 7.45 1.55 5.10
N CYS A 8 7.68 1.42 3.79
CA CYS A 8 7.17 0.31 2.99
C CYS A 8 7.79 -1.02 3.43
N ALA A 9 9.10 -1.04 3.66
CA ALA A 9 9.78 -2.25 4.12
C ALA A 9 9.26 -2.72 5.48
N ALA A 10 9.01 -1.78 6.40
CA ALA A 10 8.40 -2.07 7.70
C ALA A 10 6.97 -2.63 7.55
N ALA A 11 6.14 -2.04 6.69
CA ALA A 11 4.79 -2.52 6.42
C ALA A 11 4.79 -3.92 5.79
N MET A 12 5.69 -4.16 4.84
CA MET A 12 5.91 -5.48 4.22
C MET A 12 6.36 -6.54 5.24
N LEU A 13 7.20 -6.17 6.20
CA LEU A 13 7.62 -7.06 7.28
C LEU A 13 6.47 -7.32 8.26
N ALA A 14 5.70 -6.30 8.62
CA ALA A 14 4.55 -6.43 9.52
C ALA A 14 3.48 -7.36 8.93
N GLN A 15 3.17 -7.24 7.64
CA GLN A 15 2.28 -8.16 6.90
C GLN A 15 2.76 -9.62 6.93
N ARG A 16 4.06 -9.87 7.06
CA ARG A 16 4.62 -11.23 7.09
C ARG A 16 4.82 -11.81 8.49
N THR A 17 4.63 -11.01 9.53
CA THR A 17 5.00 -11.40 10.91
C THR A 17 3.84 -11.22 11.88
N VAL A 18 3.58 -9.97 12.29
CA VAL A 18 2.71 -9.65 13.43
C VAL A 18 1.31 -9.18 13.03
N ALA A 19 1.12 -8.73 11.77
CA ALA A 19 -0.12 -8.14 11.31
C ALA A 19 -0.43 -8.55 9.87
N PRO A 20 -0.83 -9.82 9.61
CA PRO A 20 -1.11 -10.32 8.26
C PRO A 20 -2.27 -9.57 7.57
N ASP A 21 -3.23 -9.08 8.36
CA ASP A 21 -4.38 -8.31 7.88
C ASP A 21 -4.11 -6.80 7.80
N LEU A 22 -2.85 -6.37 7.87
CA LEU A 22 -2.47 -4.96 7.75
C LEU A 22 -2.86 -4.43 6.36
N MET A 23 -3.80 -3.48 6.34
CA MET A 23 -4.22 -2.79 5.13
C MET A 23 -3.21 -1.72 4.74
N ILE A 24 -2.47 -1.96 3.66
CA ILE A 24 -1.56 -0.98 3.07
C ILE A 24 -2.32 -0.17 2.02
N MET A 25 -2.16 1.15 2.05
CA MET A 25 -2.68 2.05 1.02
C MET A 25 -1.54 2.86 0.44
N PHE A 26 -1.40 2.85 -0.89
CA PHE A 26 -0.45 3.67 -1.63
C PHE A 26 -1.17 4.89 -2.20
N GLU A 27 -0.53 6.05 -2.12
CA GLU A 27 -1.09 7.32 -2.60
C GLU A 27 -1.45 7.33 -4.08
N ALA A 28 -0.85 6.45 -4.88
CA ALA A 28 -1.17 6.32 -6.31
C ALA A 28 -2.57 5.71 -6.57
N GLY A 29 -3.17 5.05 -5.58
CA GLY A 29 -4.48 4.39 -5.71
C GLY A 29 -4.52 2.91 -5.32
N GLY A 30 -3.39 2.29 -4.96
CA GLY A 30 -3.35 0.88 -4.59
C GLY A 30 -3.85 0.63 -3.16
N ILE A 31 -4.92 -0.15 -2.99
CA ILE A 31 -5.48 -0.49 -1.66
C ILE A 31 -5.37 -1.99 -1.39
N GLY A 32 -4.80 -2.33 -0.24
CA GLY A 32 -4.61 -3.69 0.25
C GLY A 32 -3.74 -4.62 -0.61
N PRO A 33 -2.63 -4.15 -1.24
CA PRO A 33 -1.79 -5.05 -2.03
C PRO A 33 -0.97 -6.00 -1.15
N ILE A 34 -0.66 -7.17 -1.71
CA ILE A 34 0.32 -8.09 -1.15
C ILE A 34 1.62 -7.90 -1.92
N LEU A 35 2.55 -7.15 -1.32
CA LEU A 35 3.78 -6.73 -1.98
C LEU A 35 4.76 -7.91 -2.13
N PRO A 36 5.01 -8.41 -3.37
CA PRO A 36 5.92 -9.53 -3.58
C PRO A 36 7.38 -9.09 -3.39
N THR A 37 7.71 -7.87 -3.81
CA THR A 37 9.04 -7.26 -3.69
C THR A 37 8.90 -5.76 -3.43
N MET A 38 10.00 -5.13 -3.02
CA MET A 38 10.02 -3.70 -2.74
C MET A 38 9.72 -2.89 -4.02
N PRO A 39 8.64 -2.11 -4.08
CA PRO A 39 8.34 -1.25 -5.22
C PRO A 39 9.34 -0.09 -5.29
N ILE A 40 9.73 0.29 -6.51
CA ILE A 40 10.60 1.47 -6.73
C ILE A 40 9.79 2.76 -6.62
N SER A 41 8.53 2.72 -7.05
CA SER A 41 7.60 3.87 -7.03
C SER A 41 6.24 3.45 -6.48
N VAL A 42 5.50 4.40 -5.92
CA VAL A 42 4.12 4.19 -5.47
C VAL A 42 3.16 3.87 -6.62
N GLY A 43 3.49 4.29 -7.84
CA GLY A 43 2.73 3.99 -9.07
C GLY A 43 3.15 2.72 -9.80
N ASP A 44 4.02 1.90 -9.18
CA ASP A 44 4.50 0.65 -9.76
C ASP A 44 3.39 -0.41 -9.79
N SER A 45 3.36 -1.30 -10.78
CA SER A 45 2.37 -2.39 -10.84
C SER A 45 2.39 -3.28 -9.59
N ARG A 46 3.54 -3.35 -8.90
CA ARG A 46 3.69 -4.05 -7.62
C ARG A 46 2.80 -3.51 -6.51
N THR A 47 2.46 -2.22 -6.51
CA THR A 47 1.57 -1.61 -5.51
C THR A 47 0.08 -1.94 -5.74
N TYR A 48 -0.23 -2.61 -6.85
CA TYR A 48 -1.57 -3.13 -7.18
C TYR A 48 -1.60 -4.67 -7.21
N HIS A 49 -0.46 -5.33 -7.00
CA HIS A 49 -0.37 -6.77 -7.11
C HIS A 49 -1.20 -7.44 -6.01
N ARG A 50 -2.23 -8.20 -6.43
CA ARG A 50 -3.23 -8.80 -5.54
C ARG A 50 -3.88 -7.77 -4.59
N GLY A 51 -3.98 -6.52 -5.02
CA GLY A 51 -4.72 -5.48 -4.30
C GLY A 51 -6.22 -5.75 -4.32
N LEU A 52 -6.90 -5.29 -3.27
CA LEU A 52 -8.36 -5.41 -3.16
C LEU A 52 -9.07 -4.43 -4.08
N VAL A 53 -8.52 -3.21 -4.21
CA VAL A 53 -9.08 -2.14 -5.03
C VAL A 53 -7.93 -1.38 -5.70
N ALA A 54 -8.11 -1.09 -6.99
CA ALA A 54 -7.34 -0.09 -7.71
C ALA A 54 -8.19 1.18 -7.82
N SER A 55 -7.74 2.23 -7.15
CA SER A 55 -8.43 3.50 -6.97
C SER A 55 -7.60 4.65 -7.55
N SER A 56 -7.92 5.90 -7.19
CA SER A 56 -7.20 7.11 -7.58
C SER A 56 -6.56 7.79 -6.37
N MET A 57 -5.58 8.64 -6.64
CA MET A 57 -4.95 9.46 -5.60
C MET A 57 -5.96 10.32 -4.82
N ALA A 58 -6.95 10.89 -5.51
CA ALA A 58 -7.98 11.72 -4.85
C ALA A 58 -8.77 10.92 -3.81
N GLU A 59 -9.18 9.69 -4.15
CA GLU A 59 -9.95 8.83 -3.25
C GLU A 59 -9.09 8.39 -2.05
N ILE A 60 -7.82 8.06 -2.26
CA ILE A 60 -6.90 7.72 -1.17
C ILE A 60 -6.76 8.88 -0.17
N MET A 61 -6.64 10.11 -0.69
CA MET A 61 -6.55 11.31 0.16
C MET A 61 -7.88 11.62 0.85
N GLU A 62 -9.02 11.29 0.24
CA GLU A 62 -10.33 11.40 0.89
C GLU A 62 -10.46 10.38 2.02
N HIS A 63 -10.08 9.10 1.80
CA HIS A 63 -10.04 8.09 2.85
C HIS A 63 -9.16 8.52 4.03
N CYS A 64 -7.98 9.10 3.77
CA CYS A 64 -7.12 9.65 4.83
C CYS A 64 -7.79 10.76 5.66
N GLN A 65 -8.63 11.60 5.04
CA GLN A 65 -9.33 12.68 5.75
C GLN A 65 -10.49 12.16 6.61
N ARG A 66 -11.04 10.99 6.27
CA ARG A 66 -12.18 10.39 6.98
C ARG A 66 -11.77 9.62 8.24
N GLY A 67 -10.48 9.33 8.41
CA GLY A 67 -9.94 8.48 9.49
C GLY A 67 -10.03 7.00 9.19
#